data_AF-A0A7Y5V2H8-F1
#
_entry.id   AF-A0A7Y5V2H8-F1
#
_cell.length_a   1.000
_cell.length_b   1.000
_cell.length_c   1.000
_cell.angle_alpha   90.00
_cell.angle_beta   90.00
_cell.angle_gamma   90.00
#
_symmetry.space_group_name_H-M   'P 1'
#
loop_
_entity.id
_entity.type
_entity.pdbx_description
1 polymer ?
#
loop_
_entity_poly.entity_id
_entity_poly.type
_entity_poly.pdbx_seq_one_letter_code
_entity_poly.pdbx_strand_id
1 'polypeptide(L)' 'MPRNPRLQAGDQAPQITVTDVHGAPAALADRWSNSPTLITFLRHFG' A
#
# COMPACT_ATOMS: atom_id res chain seq x y z
N MET A 1 6.97 -8.34 -21.44
CA MET A 1 6.94 -7.21 -20.48
C MET A 1 7.12 -7.79 -19.07
N PRO A 2 7.94 -7.19 -18.18
CA PRO A 2 8.07 -7.68 -16.81
C PRO A 2 6.70 -7.63 -16.12
N ARG A 3 6.37 -8.69 -15.38
CA ARG A 3 5.02 -8.94 -14.86
C ARG A 3 4.60 -7.98 -13.73
N ASN A 4 5.54 -7.19 -13.20
CA ASN A 4 5.28 -6.15 -12.21
C ASN A 4 6.41 -5.10 -12.25
N PRO A 5 6.19 -3.90 -12.82
CA PRO A 5 7.22 -2.86 -12.85
C PRO A 5 7.54 -2.39 -11.42
N ARG A 6 8.82 -2.18 -11.12
CA ARG A 6 9.22 -1.53 -9.86
C ARG A 6 8.76 -0.07 -9.91
N LEU A 7 8.05 0.37 -8.87
CA LEU A 7 7.65 1.77 -8.71
C LEU A 7 8.88 2.68 -8.68
N GLN A 8 8.75 3.83 -9.33
CA GLN A 8 9.71 4.93 -9.33
C GLN A 8 9.11 6.15 -8.61
N ALA A 9 9.97 7.09 -8.19
CA ALA A 9 9.50 8.35 -7.63
C ALA A 9 8.76 9.17 -8.70
N GLY A 10 7.57 9.67 -8.34
CA GLY A 10 6.68 10.38 -9.27
C GLY A 10 5.61 9.48 -9.91
N ASP A 11 5.74 8.16 -9.81
CA ASP A 11 4.68 7.25 -10.23
C ASP A 11 3.44 7.43 -9.34
N GLN A 12 2.26 7.27 -9.95
CA GLN A 12 1.02 7.19 -9.19
C GLN A 12 1.06 5.94 -8.28
N ALA A 13 0.76 6.13 -6.98
CA ALA A 13 0.65 5.02 -6.06
C ALA A 13 -0.45 4.04 -6.53
N PRO A 14 -0.21 2.72 -6.49
CA PRO A 14 -1.20 1.73 -6.93
C PRO A 14 -2.48 1.75 -6.08
N GLN A 15 -3.62 1.47 -6.70
CA GLN A 15 -4.87 1.28 -5.97
C GLN A 15 -4.93 -0.14 -5.39
N ILE A 16 -4.79 -0.24 -4.06
CA ILE A 16 -4.69 -1.50 -3.33
C ILE A 16 -5.68 -1.51 -2.17
N THR A 17 -6.42 -2.60 -2.04
CA THR A 17 -7.21 -2.93 -0.85
C THR A 17 -6.46 -3.98 -0.04
N VAL A 18 -6.29 -3.73 1.26
CA VAL A 18 -5.69 -4.64 2.24
C VAL A 18 -6.72 -5.02 3.30
N THR A 19 -6.39 -6.02 4.13
CA THR A 19 -7.17 -6.36 5.32
C THR A 19 -6.54 -5.69 6.53
N ASP A 20 -7.34 -5.02 7.35
CA ASP A 20 -6.86 -4.40 8.59
C ASP A 20 -6.79 -5.37 9.77
N VAL A 21 -6.39 -4.86 10.93
CA VAL A 21 -6.23 -5.64 12.17
C VAL A 21 -7.55 -6.20 12.72
N HIS A 22 -8.69 -5.69 12.26
CA HIS A 22 -10.03 -6.16 12.62
C HIS A 22 -10.62 -7.11 11.57
N GLY A 23 -9.87 -7.45 10.52
CA GLY A 23 -10.35 -8.27 9.41
C GLY A 23 -11.18 -7.50 8.38
N ALA A 24 -11.29 -6.18 8.50
CA ALA A 24 -12.07 -5.37 7.58
C ALA A 24 -11.26 -4.99 6.33
N PRO A 25 -11.90 -4.85 5.15
CA PRO A 25 -11.25 -4.33 3.97
C PRO A 25 -10.95 -2.84 4.13
N ALA A 26 -9.72 -2.43 3.80
CA ALA A 26 -9.27 -1.05 3.85
C ALA A 26 -8.54 -0.69 2.55
N ALA A 27 -8.96 0.38 1.87
CA ALA A 27 -8.21 0.94 0.76
C ALA A 27 -6.99 1.70 1.30
N LEU A 28 -5.79 1.39 0.79
CA LEU A 28 -4.58 2.08 1.25
C LEU A 28 -4.61 3.58 0.91
N ALA A 29 -5.26 3.95 -0.20
CA ALA A 29 -5.40 5.33 -0.63
C ALA A 29 -6.09 6.25 0.38
N ASP A 30 -6.98 5.69 1.20
CA ASP A 30 -7.67 6.46 2.25
C ASP A 30 -6.67 7.01 3.27
N ARG A 31 -5.53 6.34 3.48
CA ARG A 31 -4.51 6.70 4.48
C ARG A 31 -3.66 7.91 4.07
N TRP A 32 -3.44 8.14 2.78
CA TRP A 32 -2.65 9.28 2.28
C TRP A 32 -3.46 10.37 1.61
N SER A 33 -4.79 10.26 1.62
CA SER A 33 -5.70 11.27 1.06
C SER A 33 -5.55 12.66 1.72
N ASN A 34 -5.16 12.71 2.99
CA ASN A 34 -5.11 13.93 3.79
C ASN A 34 -3.70 14.37 4.20
N SER A 35 -2.72 13.46 4.17
CA SER A 35 -1.34 13.77 4.58
C SER A 35 -0.34 12.79 3.96
N PRO A 36 0.94 13.20 3.77
CA PRO A 36 2.00 12.28 3.43
C PRO A 36 2.03 11.08 4.37
N THR A 37 2.16 9.87 3.81
CA THR A 37 2.11 8.62 4.56
C THR A 37 3.35 7.79 4.28
N LEU A 38 3.99 7.29 5.33
CA LEU A 38 5.06 6.30 5.23
C LEU A 38 4.45 4.90 5.37
N ILE A 39 4.72 4.02 4.40
CA ILE A 39 4.26 2.63 4.42
C ILE A 39 5.46 1.73 4.61
N THR A 40 5.40 0.85 5.60
CA THR A 40 6.46 -0.11 5.91
C THR A 40 5.90 -1.52 5.74
N PHE A 41 6.52 -2.32 4.86
CA PHE A 41 6.16 -3.72 4.69
C PHE A 41 6.91 -4.56 5.72
N LEU A 42 6.17 -5.11 6.66
CA LEU A 42 6.70 -6.01 7.69
C LEU A 42 6.30 -7.44 7.34
N ARG A 43 7.22 -8.38 7.60
CA ARG A 43 6.91 -9.80 7.60
C ARG A 43 6.97 -10.27 9.05
N HIS A 44 5.88 -10.81 9.55
CA HIS A 44 5.92 -11.58 10.80
C HIS A 44 6.71 -12.87 10.52
N PHE A 45 7.83 -13.05 11.20
CA PHE A 45 8.46 -14.36 11.32
C PHE A 45 7.82 -15.00 12.55
N GLY A 46 7.14 -16.13 12.33
CA GLY A 46 6.37 -16.85 13.36
C GLY A 46 7.07 -16.92 14.71
#